data_AF-A0A2G8IUK1-F1
#
_entry.id   AF-A0A2G8IUK1-F1
#
_cell.length_a   1.000
_cell.length_b   1.000
_cell.length_c   1.000
_cell.angle_alpha   90.00
_cell.angle_beta   90.00
_cell.angle_gamma   90.00
#
_symmetry.space_group_name_H-M   'P 1'
#
loop_
_entity.id
_entity.type
_entity.pdbx_description
1 polymer ?
#
loop_
_entity_poly.entity_id
_entity_poly.type
_entity_poly.pdbx_seq_one_letter_code
_entity_poly.pdbx_strand_id
1 'polypeptide(L)' 'MYKVFIPTVVMIFILWILLQLSFHINIFHNPMNYFIVITLFFLCIQALLKHRQ' A
#
# COMPACT_ATOMS: atom_id res chain seq x y z
N MET A 1 7.41 6.97 14.86
CA MET A 1 7.20 7.45 13.48
C MET A 1 6.60 6.38 12.56
N TYR A 2 7.13 5.15 12.50
CA TYR A 2 6.54 4.05 11.69
C TYR A 2 5.08 3.72 12.00
N LYS A 3 4.66 3.82 13.27
CA LYS A 3 3.27 3.57 13.71
C LYS A 3 2.22 4.44 12.99
N VAL A 4 2.61 5.62 12.48
CA VAL A 4 1.70 6.51 11.75
C VAL A 4 1.95 6.45 10.25
N PHE A 5 3.21 6.30 9.82
CA PHE A 5 3.56 6.27 8.40
C PHE A 5 2.90 5.13 7.64
N ILE A 6 2.92 3.90 8.18
CA ILE A 6 2.34 2.72 7.52
C ILE A 6 0.84 2.87 7.29
N PRO A 7 0.01 3.21 8.31
CA PRO A 7 -1.41 3.40 8.08
C PRO A 7 -1.70 4.57 7.12
N THR A 8 -0.88 5.63 7.11
CA THR A 8 -1.02 6.71 6.12
C THR A 8 -0.79 6.22 4.68
N VAL A 9 0.28 5.44 4.43
CA VAL A 9 0.56 4.90 3.08
C VAL A 9 -0.56 3.96 2.63
N VAL A 10 -1.10 3.14 3.53
CA VAL A 10 -2.26 2.28 3.23
C VAL A 10 -3.48 3.12 2.85
N MET A 11 -3.75 4.21 3.56
CA MET A 11 -4.89 5.08 3.26
C MET A 11 -4.76 5.76 1.89
N ILE A 12 -3.56 6.22 1.53
CA ILE A 12 -3.26 6.79 0.22
C ILE A 12 -3.46 5.74 -0.88
N PHE A 13 -3.05 4.49 -0.64
CA PHE A 13 -3.25 3.42 -1.60
C PHE A 13 -4.73 3.10 -1.84
N ILE A 14 -5.56 3.13 -0.79
CA ILE A 14 -7.01 2.96 -0.93
C ILE A 14 -7.61 4.08 -1.79
N LEU A 15 -7.23 5.33 -1.54
CA LEU A 15 -7.66 6.48 -2.36
C LEU A 15 -7.23 6.34 -3.82
N TRP A 16 -6.03 5.82 -4.06
CA TRP A 16 -5.51 5.55 -5.40
C TRP A 16 -6.33 4.48 -6.14
N ILE A 17 -6.70 3.38 -5.48
CA ILE A 17 -7.57 2.35 -6.06
C ILE A 17 -8.96 2.90 -6.36
N LEU A 18 -9.53 3.70 -5.45
CA LEU A 18 -10.83 4.37 -5.68
C LEU A 18 -10.78 5.30 -6.90
N LEU A 19 -9.68 6.03 -7.07
CA LEU A 19 -9.47 6.88 -8.23
C LEU A 19 -9.44 6.07 -9.53
N GLN A 20 -8.69 4.97 -9.56
CA GLN A 20 -8.64 4.08 -10.72
C GLN A 20 -10.01 3.49 -11.05
N LEU A 21 -10.78 3.09 -10.04
CA LEU A 21 -12.14 2.60 -10.22
C LEU A 21 -13.03 3.68 -10.82
N SER A 22 -12.93 4.92 -10.35
CA SER A 22 -13.69 6.06 -10.88
C SER A 22 -13.37 6.38 -12.34
N PHE A 23 -12.14 6.11 -12.79
CA PHE A 23 -11.73 6.28 -14.18
C PHE A 23 -11.89 5.02 -15.04
N HIS A 24 -12.53 3.98 -14.51
CA HIS A 24 -12.69 2.70 -15.22
C HIS A 24 -11.35 2.04 -15.63
N ILE A 25 -10.25 2.39 -14.94
CA ILE A 25 -8.93 1.83 -15.17
C ILE A 25 -8.90 0.40 -14.62
N ASN A 26 -8.33 -0.53 -15.38
CA ASN A 26 -8.23 -1.92 -14.94
C ASN A 26 -7.19 -2.07 -13.81
N ILE A 27 -7.69 -2.25 -12.60
CA ILE A 27 -6.89 -2.39 -11.37
C ILE A 27 -5.99 -3.64 -11.42
N PHE A 28 -6.45 -4.72 -12.04
CA PHE A 28 -5.74 -6.01 -12.13
C PHE A 28 -4.69 -6.06 -13.24
N HIS A 29 -4.70 -5.11 -14.16
CA HIS A 29 -3.69 -5.07 -15.24
C HIS A 29 -2.70 -3.92 -15.06
N ASN A 30 -2.77 -3.21 -13.93
CA ASN A 30 -1.85 -2.12 -13.65
C ASN A 30 -0.63 -2.63 -12.86
N PRO A 31 0.58 -2.73 -13.47
CA PRO A 31 1.78 -3.21 -12.80
C PRO A 31 2.17 -2.36 -11.59
N MET A 32 1.79 -1.07 -11.57
CA MET A 32 2.06 -0.18 -10.45
C MET A 32 1.30 -0.60 -9.18
N ASN A 33 0.10 -1.14 -9.33
CA ASN A 33 -0.68 -1.63 -8.18
C ASN A 33 0.01 -2.83 -7.52
N TYR A 34 0.53 -3.77 -8.33
CA TYR A 34 1.29 -4.91 -7.82
C TYR A 34 2.56 -4.47 -7.11
N PHE A 35 3.29 -3.51 -7.68
CA PHE A 35 4.48 -2.95 -7.05
C PHE A 35 4.17 -2.31 -5.68
N ILE A 36 3.09 -1.55 -5.58
CA ILE A 36 2.68 -0.91 -4.32
C ILE A 36 2.28 -1.97 -3.28
N VAL A 37 1.52 -3.00 -3.67
CA VAL A 37 1.12 -4.10 -2.77
C VAL A 37 2.34 -4.85 -2.23
N ILE A 38 3.30 -5.18 -3.09
CA ILE A 38 4.56 -5.85 -2.68
C ILE A 38 5.34 -4.95 -1.72
N THR A 39 5.46 -3.66 -2.04
CA THR A 39 6.17 -2.70 -1.17
C THR A 39 5.50 -2.59 0.21
N LEU A 40 4.17 -2.46 0.25
CA LEU A 40 3.39 -2.45 1.49
C LEU A 40 3.58 -3.72 2.32
N PHE A 41 3.61 -4.88 1.66
CA PHE A 41 3.84 -6.16 2.33
C PHE A 41 5.21 -6.18 3.04
N PHE A 42 6.28 -5.80 2.35
CA PHE A 42 7.61 -5.72 2.96
C PHE A 42 7.69 -4.66 4.06
N LEU A 43 7.03 -3.51 3.88
CA LEU A 43 6.97 -2.46 4.88
C LEU A 43 6.30 -2.95 6.18
N CYS A 44 5.21 -3.71 6.06
CA CYS A 44 4.53 -4.33 7.19
C CYS A 44 5.40 -5.37 7.90
N ILE A 45 6.11 -6.23 7.15
CA ILE A 45 7.05 -7.20 7.73
C ILE A 45 8.15 -6.48 8.52
N GLN A 46 8.77 -5.45 7.93
CA GLN A 46 9.83 -4.68 8.59
C GLN A 46 9.33 -4.04 9.89
N ALA A 47 8.12 -3.50 9.88
CA ALA A 47 7.50 -2.92 11.06
C ALA A 47 7.23 -3.96 12.16
N LEU A 48 6.75 -5.15 11.78
CA LEU A 48 6.50 -6.25 12.69
C LEU A 48 7.80 -6.76 13.33
N LEU A 49 8.86 -6.93 12.53
CA LEU A 49 10.17 -7.34 13.02
C LEU A 49 10.76 -6.30 13.98
N LYS A 50 10.67 -5.01 13.63
CA LYS A 50 11.16 -3.91 14.47
C LYS A 50 10.36 -3.73 15.77
N HIS A 51 9.11 -4.17 15.83
CA HIS A 51 8.31 -4.17 17.05
C HIS A 51 8.63 -5.37 17.98
N ARG A 52 9.26 -6.43 17.47
CA ARG A 52 9.67 -7.61 18.26
C ARG A 52 11.09 -7.52 18.82
N GLN A 53 11.89 -6.54 18.38
CA GLN A 53 13.18 -6.17 18.95
C GLN A 53 13.00 -5.03 19.96
#